data_AF-A0A7V6WGL3-F1
#
_entry.id   AF-A0A7V6WGL3-F1
#
_cell.length_a   1.000
_cell.length_b   1.000
_cell.length_c   1.000
_cell.angle_alpha   90.00
_cell.angle_beta   90.00
_cell.angle_gamma   90.00
#
_symmetry.space_group_name_H-M   'P 1'
#
loop_
_entity.id
_entity.type
_entity.pdbx_description
1 polymer ?
#
loop_
_entity_poly.entity_id
_entity_poly.type
_entity_poly.pdbx_seq_one_letter_code
_entity_poly.pdbx_strand_id
1 'polypeptide(L)'
;VPHAVFLIVGDTVQTAKAYHQAMPAGAKRLMLVDTFKDEAEEALRLARELGRALDGIRLDTPSERGGVTPDLVREVRFRLDAEGFDHVQIFVSGGLYPERIRLLVEAGADAFGVGSFIAAASPIDMTLDLKEVAGKPVAKRGRLPGITPNQRLERIQ
;
A
#
# COMPACT_ATOMS: atom_id res chain seq x y z
N VAL A 1 6.50 -3.59 -9.98
CA VAL A 1 7.38 -4.70 -10.47
C VAL A 1 7.99 -5.41 -9.25
N PRO A 2 8.10 -6.75 -9.18
CA PRO A 2 8.64 -7.45 -8.00
C PRO A 2 10.19 -7.49 -7.97
N HIS A 3 10.81 -7.67 -6.79
CA HIS A 3 12.28 -7.78 -6.63
C HIS A 3 12.91 -8.83 -7.55
N ALA A 4 12.23 -9.95 -7.79
CA ALA A 4 12.77 -11.08 -8.55
C ALA A 4 13.28 -10.71 -9.94
N VAL A 5 12.59 -9.83 -10.68
CA VAL A 5 13.04 -9.46 -12.03
C VAL A 5 14.28 -8.57 -12.00
N PHE A 6 14.38 -7.68 -11.00
CA PHE A 6 15.58 -6.87 -10.80
C PHE A 6 16.80 -7.75 -10.51
N LEU A 7 16.62 -8.80 -9.70
CA LEU A 7 17.66 -9.79 -9.41
C LEU A 7 18.06 -10.61 -10.64
N ILE A 8 17.10 -11.02 -11.47
CA ILE A 8 17.38 -11.77 -12.71
C ILE A 8 18.16 -10.92 -13.71
N VAL A 9 17.78 -9.65 -13.87
CA VAL A 9 18.43 -8.73 -14.82
C VAL A 9 19.76 -8.20 -14.28
N GLY A 10 19.88 -8.03 -12.95
CA GLY A 10 21.08 -7.55 -12.28
C GLY A 10 21.23 -6.02 -12.21
N ASP A 11 20.27 -5.25 -12.72
CA ASP A 11 20.26 -3.79 -12.62
C ASP A 11 18.84 -3.20 -12.70
N THR A 12 18.57 -2.20 -11.87
CA THR A 12 17.26 -1.55 -11.76
C THR A 12 16.88 -0.74 -12.99
N VAL A 13 17.83 -0.01 -13.56
CA VAL A 13 17.60 0.87 -14.72
C VAL A 13 17.38 0.02 -15.98
N GLN A 14 18.20 -1.03 -16.18
CA GLN A 14 18.00 -1.98 -17.28
C GLN A 14 16.64 -2.67 -17.20
N THR A 15 16.24 -3.10 -16.00
CA THR A 15 14.91 -3.69 -15.77
C THR A 15 13.80 -2.70 -16.12
N ALA A 16 13.94 -1.44 -15.71
CA ALA A 16 12.94 -0.42 -15.98
C ALA A 16 12.81 -0.09 -17.47
N LYS A 17 13.93 -0.04 -18.22
CA LYS A 17 13.93 0.12 -19.69
C LYS A 17 13.23 -1.05 -20.37
N ALA A 18 13.56 -2.29 -19.99
CA ALA A 18 12.93 -3.48 -20.53
C ALA A 18 11.42 -3.51 -20.23
N TYR A 19 11.02 -3.19 -19.00
CA TYR A 19 9.60 -3.10 -18.63
C TYR A 19 8.88 -2.00 -19.41
N HIS A 20 9.51 -0.84 -19.58
CA HIS A 20 8.94 0.26 -20.35
C HIS A 20 8.69 -0.12 -21.81
N GLN A 21 9.61 -0.88 -22.43
CA GLN A 21 9.46 -1.36 -23.80
C GLN A 21 8.42 -2.47 -23.95
N ALA A 22 8.33 -3.38 -22.97
CA ALA A 22 7.46 -4.55 -23.05
C ALA A 22 5.99 -4.26 -22.72
N MET A 23 5.71 -3.26 -21.87
CA MET A 23 4.37 -3.02 -21.34
C MET A 23 3.57 -2.01 -22.17
N PRO A 24 2.23 -2.15 -22.27
CA PRO A 24 1.37 -1.19 -22.95
C PRO A 24 1.52 0.24 -22.40
N ALA A 25 1.26 1.25 -23.23
CA ALA A 25 1.41 2.65 -22.83
C ALA A 25 0.59 3.06 -21.59
N GLY A 26 -0.59 2.46 -21.38
CA GLY A 26 -1.45 2.73 -20.22
C GLY A 26 -1.00 2.07 -18.91
N ALA A 27 -0.03 1.15 -18.95
CA ALA A 27 0.50 0.52 -17.74
C ALA A 27 1.42 1.48 -16.98
N LYS A 28 1.25 1.57 -15.66
CA LYS A 28 2.08 2.44 -14.83
C LYS A 28 3.50 1.90 -14.72
N ARG A 29 4.50 2.77 -14.91
CA ARG A 29 5.91 2.50 -14.67
C ARG A 29 6.22 2.80 -13.21
N LEU A 30 5.91 1.82 -12.37
CA LEU A 30 6.19 1.84 -10.93
C LEU A 30 7.30 0.83 -10.61
N MET A 31 8.46 1.34 -10.17
CA MET A 31 9.68 0.55 -9.99
C MET A 31 10.09 0.49 -8.52
N LEU A 32 10.60 -0.66 -8.06
CA LEU A 32 11.25 -0.78 -6.75
C LEU A 32 12.63 -0.13 -6.81
N VAL A 33 13.06 0.47 -5.70
CA VAL A 33 14.34 1.20 -5.59
C VAL A 33 15.28 0.64 -4.52
N ASP A 34 14.82 -0.36 -3.76
CA ASP A 34 15.46 -0.89 -2.56
C ASP A 34 16.11 -2.28 -2.80
N THR A 35 16.40 -2.65 -4.05
CA THR A 35 16.96 -3.98 -4.38
C THR A 35 18.49 -4.04 -4.23
N PHE A 36 19.22 -3.10 -4.82
CA PHE A 36 20.69 -3.15 -4.90
C PHE A 36 21.38 -1.99 -4.20
N LYS A 37 20.85 -0.79 -4.37
CA LYS A 37 21.46 0.46 -3.90
C LYS A 37 20.61 1.11 -2.82
N ASP A 38 21.14 2.22 -2.30
CA ASP A 38 20.37 3.17 -1.52
C ASP A 38 19.18 3.69 -2.34
N GLU A 39 18.02 3.78 -1.69
CA GLU A 39 16.75 4.10 -2.33
C GLU A 39 16.75 5.48 -2.98
N ALA A 40 17.45 6.45 -2.39
CA ALA A 40 17.52 7.80 -2.91
C ALA A 40 18.46 7.88 -4.13
N GLU A 41 19.56 7.13 -4.13
CA GLU A 41 20.42 6.98 -5.32
C GLU A 41 19.65 6.30 -6.46
N GLU A 42 18.96 5.20 -6.17
CA GLU A 42 18.28 4.39 -7.18
C GLU A 42 17.06 5.11 -7.77
N ALA A 43 16.32 5.86 -6.95
CA ALA A 43 15.24 6.74 -7.38
C ALA A 43 15.70 7.75 -8.43
N LEU A 44 16.83 8.44 -8.18
CA LEU A 44 17.39 9.40 -9.12
C LEU A 44 17.88 8.73 -10.40
N ARG A 45 18.53 7.56 -10.30
CA ARG A 45 18.97 6.80 -11.48
C ARG A 45 17.78 6.45 -12.39
N LEU A 46 16.67 6.02 -11.82
CA LEU A 46 15.45 5.73 -12.57
C LEU A 46 14.80 6.99 -13.16
N ALA A 47 14.69 8.05 -12.37
CA ALA A 47 14.05 9.29 -12.79
C ALA A 47 14.82 9.95 -13.95
N ARG A 48 16.15 9.95 -13.91
CA ARG A 48 17.00 10.44 -14.99
C ARG A 48 16.89 9.61 -16.27
N GLU A 49 16.74 8.29 -16.17
CA GLU A 49 16.62 7.43 -17.34
C GLU A 49 15.23 7.52 -17.99
N LEU A 50 14.17 7.37 -17.20
CA LEU A 50 12.81 7.29 -17.73
C LEU A 50 12.11 8.65 -17.85
N GLY A 51 12.59 9.67 -17.14
CA GLY A 51 12.01 11.02 -17.16
C GLY A 51 10.51 11.02 -16.87
N ARG A 52 9.73 11.60 -17.79
CA ARG A 52 8.26 11.66 -17.69
C ARG A 52 7.56 10.31 -17.81
N ALA A 53 8.26 9.27 -18.30
CA ALA A 53 7.70 7.94 -18.39
C ALA A 53 7.73 7.19 -17.04
N LEU A 54 8.43 7.70 -16.03
CA LEU A 54 8.39 7.15 -14.67
C LEU A 54 7.18 7.73 -13.93
N ASP A 55 6.18 6.90 -13.67
CA ASP A 55 5.00 7.31 -12.90
C ASP A 55 5.31 7.37 -11.40
N GLY A 56 6.16 6.47 -10.91
CA GLY A 56 6.49 6.44 -9.49
C GLY A 56 7.56 5.43 -9.14
N ILE A 57 8.01 5.51 -7.90
CA ILE A 57 8.91 4.56 -7.26
C ILE A 57 8.20 3.88 -6.09
N ARG A 58 8.64 2.68 -5.73
CA ARG A 58 8.15 1.94 -4.58
C ARG A 58 9.28 1.70 -3.60
N LEU A 59 9.07 2.15 -2.36
CA LEU A 59 9.90 1.86 -1.20
C LEU A 59 9.33 0.64 -0.48
N ASP A 60 10.08 -0.46 -0.47
CA ASP A 60 9.76 -1.70 0.27
C ASP A 60 10.89 -2.10 1.21
N THR A 61 11.64 -1.09 1.70
CA THR A 61 12.89 -1.24 2.45
C THR A 61 12.75 -2.29 3.56
N PRO A 62 13.65 -3.28 3.62
CA PRO A 62 13.57 -4.34 4.61
C PRO A 62 13.86 -3.83 6.03
N SER A 63 13.33 -4.53 7.04
CA SER A 63 13.49 -4.17 8.46
C SER A 63 14.95 -4.14 8.92
N GLU A 64 15.79 -4.99 8.35
CA GLU A 64 17.24 -5.09 8.58
C GLU A 64 17.97 -3.80 8.16
N ARG A 65 17.33 -2.99 7.32
CA ARG A 65 17.79 -1.67 6.87
C ARG A 65 17.05 -0.52 7.54
N GLY A 66 16.23 -0.82 8.55
CA GLY A 66 15.43 0.16 9.30
C GLY A 66 13.99 0.33 8.79
N GLY A 67 13.62 -0.34 7.69
CA GLY A 67 12.33 -0.16 7.05
C GLY A 67 12.14 1.23 6.43
N VAL A 68 10.97 1.45 5.83
CA VAL A 68 10.66 2.78 5.25
C VAL A 68 10.40 3.80 6.35
N THR A 69 11.29 4.77 6.56
CA THR A 69 11.14 5.80 7.59
C THR A 69 10.57 7.10 7.01
N PRO A 70 9.94 7.97 7.82
CA PRO A 70 9.55 9.31 7.37
C PRO A 70 10.73 10.13 6.83
N ASP A 71 11.93 9.99 7.41
CA ASP A 71 13.12 10.71 6.94
C ASP A 71 13.60 10.18 5.58
N LEU A 72 13.55 8.87 5.36
CA LEU A 72 13.85 8.28 4.04
C LEU A 72 12.89 8.81 2.97
N VAL A 73 11.59 8.85 3.25
CA VAL A 73 10.59 9.38 2.31
C VAL A 73 10.88 10.85 2.01
N ARG A 74 11.14 11.67 3.04
CA ARG A 74 11.49 13.09 2.87
C ARG A 74 12.76 13.29 2.06
N GLU A 75 13.80 12.50 2.32
CA GLU A 75 15.07 12.56 1.60
C GLU A 75 14.86 12.24 0.11
N VAL A 76 14.20 11.12 -0.19
CA VAL A 76 13.92 10.69 -1.57
C VAL A 76 13.09 11.75 -2.29
N ARG A 77 12.04 12.27 -1.65
CA ARG A 77 11.21 13.34 -2.20
C ARG A 77 12.02 14.60 -2.50
N PHE A 78 12.80 15.07 -1.52
CA PHE A 78 13.65 16.26 -1.66
C PHE A 78 14.63 16.13 -2.82
N ARG A 79 15.30 14.97 -2.95
CA ARG A 79 16.28 14.75 -4.02
C ARG A 79 15.63 14.69 -5.40
N LEU A 80 14.48 14.02 -5.52
CA LEU A 80 13.71 14.00 -6.78
C LEU A 80 13.26 15.41 -7.17
N ASP A 81 12.74 16.18 -6.21
CA ASP A 81 12.27 17.56 -6.45
C ASP A 81 13.41 18.50 -6.84
N ALA A 82 14.58 18.36 -6.21
CA ALA A 82 15.76 19.16 -6.51
C ALA A 82 16.25 18.98 -7.97
N GLU A 83 15.92 17.84 -8.60
CA GLU A 83 16.22 17.57 -10.01
C GLU A 83 15.01 17.75 -10.95
N GLY A 84 13.90 18.27 -10.44
CA GLY A 84 12.69 18.55 -11.24
C GLY A 84 11.84 17.32 -11.55
N PHE A 85 11.93 16.27 -10.73
CA PHE A 85 11.13 15.04 -10.82
C PHE A 85 9.96 15.03 -9.82
N ASP A 86 9.32 16.18 -9.62
CA ASP A 86 8.16 16.39 -8.74
C ASP A 86 6.95 15.52 -9.12
N HIS A 87 6.85 15.11 -10.39
CA HIS A 87 5.79 14.24 -10.87
C HIS A 87 5.91 12.77 -10.45
N VAL A 88 7.09 12.34 -9.99
CA VAL A 88 7.34 10.92 -9.65
C VAL A 88 6.70 10.62 -8.30
N GLN A 89 5.67 9.77 -8.27
CA GLN A 89 4.97 9.43 -7.04
C GLN A 89 5.78 8.46 -6.16
N ILE A 90 5.65 8.58 -4.84
CA ILE A 90 6.29 7.70 -3.85
C ILE A 90 5.25 6.71 -3.29
N PHE A 91 5.36 5.45 -3.70
CA PHE A 91 4.59 4.36 -3.14
C PHE A 91 5.37 3.70 -2.01
N VAL A 92 4.69 3.40 -0.90
CA VAL A 92 5.30 2.72 0.25
C VAL A 92 4.60 1.39 0.51
N SER A 93 5.36 0.36 0.86
CA SER A 93 4.83 -0.91 1.34
C SER A 93 5.66 -1.46 2.50
N GLY A 94 5.18 -2.56 3.10
CA GLY A 94 5.88 -3.25 4.18
C GLY A 94 5.52 -2.71 5.58
N GLY A 95 4.90 -3.57 6.39
CA GLY A 95 4.64 -3.27 7.81
C GLY A 95 3.75 -2.05 8.07
N LEU A 96 2.76 -1.80 7.20
CA LEU A 96 1.88 -0.63 7.28
C LEU A 96 0.65 -0.87 8.15
N TYR A 97 0.32 0.12 8.97
CA TYR A 97 -0.84 0.22 9.86
C TYR A 97 -1.26 1.70 9.98
N PRO A 98 -2.47 2.02 10.48
CA PRO A 98 -3.05 3.36 10.39
C PRO A 98 -2.17 4.49 10.92
N GLU A 99 -1.53 4.31 12.08
CA GLU A 99 -0.66 5.30 12.69
C GLU A 99 0.58 5.56 11.82
N ARG A 100 1.20 4.50 11.29
CA ARG A 100 2.37 4.59 10.41
C ARG A 100 2.04 5.21 9.06
N ILE A 101 0.85 4.92 8.52
CA ILE A 101 0.38 5.54 7.27
C ILE A 101 0.30 7.06 7.43
N ARG A 102 -0.27 7.56 8.54
CA ARG A 102 -0.35 9.01 8.81
C ARG A 102 1.03 9.68 8.79
N LEU A 103 2.00 9.08 9.48
CA LEU A 103 3.38 9.60 9.54
C LEU A 103 4.04 9.64 8.15
N LEU A 104 3.77 8.66 7.29
CA LEU A 104 4.35 8.57 5.96
C LEU A 104 3.64 9.49 4.95
N VAL A 105 2.32 9.72 5.10
CA VAL A 105 1.59 10.75 4.33
C VAL A 105 2.19 12.12 4.59
N GLU A 106 2.39 12.48 5.86
CA GLU A 106 3.02 13.75 6.25
C GLU A 106 4.46 13.89 5.73
N ALA A 107 5.14 12.77 5.50
CA ALA A 107 6.50 12.74 4.95
C ALA A 107 6.56 12.89 3.42
N GLY A 108 5.43 12.75 2.71
CA GLY A 108 5.35 12.87 1.25
C GLY A 108 5.12 11.56 0.49
N ALA A 109 4.64 10.49 1.16
CA ALA A 109 4.20 9.28 0.46
C ALA A 109 2.82 9.48 -0.18
N ASP A 110 2.67 9.07 -1.44
CA ASP A 110 1.45 9.26 -2.25
C ASP A 110 0.49 8.07 -2.19
N ALA A 111 1.03 6.87 -1.97
CA ALA A 111 0.25 5.64 -2.04
C ALA A 111 0.84 4.50 -1.20
N PHE A 112 -0.01 3.55 -0.82
CA PHE A 112 0.31 2.53 0.18
C PHE A 112 -0.10 1.13 -0.27
N GLY A 113 0.84 0.19 -0.21
CA GLY A 113 0.60 -1.24 -0.36
C GLY A 113 0.43 -1.91 1.01
N VAL A 114 -0.81 -2.07 1.47
CA VAL A 114 -1.12 -2.67 2.78
C VAL A 114 -1.49 -4.14 2.62
N GLY A 115 -0.69 -5.03 3.22
CA GLY A 115 -0.88 -6.47 3.16
C GLY A 115 -1.47 -7.05 4.44
N SER A 116 -0.60 -7.63 5.27
CA SER A 116 -0.97 -8.43 6.45
C SER A 116 -1.89 -7.72 7.43
N PHE A 117 -1.77 -6.39 7.62
CA PHE A 117 -2.65 -5.64 8.50
C PHE A 117 -4.14 -5.78 8.14
N ILE A 118 -4.47 -5.88 6.84
CA ILE A 118 -5.84 -6.08 6.37
C ILE A 118 -6.13 -7.58 6.24
N ALA A 119 -5.27 -8.31 5.52
CA ALA A 119 -5.55 -9.69 5.15
C ALA A 119 -5.52 -10.67 6.33
N ALA A 120 -4.77 -10.36 7.39
CA ALA A 120 -4.69 -11.16 8.60
C ALA A 120 -5.47 -10.55 9.78
N ALA A 121 -6.40 -9.63 9.50
CA ALA A 121 -7.26 -9.06 10.53
C ALA A 121 -8.09 -10.16 11.21
N SER A 122 -8.13 -10.13 12.54
CA SER A 122 -8.92 -11.09 13.31
C SER A 122 -10.39 -11.00 12.90
N PRO A 123 -11.06 -12.15 12.65
CA PRO A 123 -12.47 -12.13 12.35
C PRO A 123 -13.26 -11.56 13.54
N ILE A 124 -14.37 -10.88 13.23
CA ILE A 124 -15.32 -10.47 14.25
C ILE A 124 -16.17 -11.69 14.58
N ASP A 125 -16.13 -12.13 15.84
CA ASP A 125 -16.96 -13.22 16.32
C ASP A 125 -18.43 -12.78 16.34
N MET A 126 -19.17 -13.21 15.32
CA MET A 126 -20.59 -12.93 15.17
C MET A 126 -21.40 -14.21 15.42
N THR A 127 -22.51 -14.05 16.14
CA THR A 127 -23.49 -15.14 16.35
C THR A 127 -24.82 -14.73 15.76
N LEU A 128 -25.49 -15.68 15.09
CA LEU A 128 -26.86 -15.53 14.64
C LEU A 128 -27.76 -16.26 15.63
N ASP A 129 -28.75 -15.54 16.14
CA ASP A 129 -29.74 -16.07 17.07
C ASP A 129 -31.15 -15.72 16.60
N LEU A 130 -32.07 -16.68 16.68
CA LEU A 130 -33.49 -16.40 16.50
C LEU A 130 -33.97 -15.56 17.69
N LYS A 131 -34.68 -14.46 17.37
CA LYS A 131 -35.28 -13.55 18.35
C LYS A 131 -36.82 -13.55 18.30
N GLU A 132 -37.40 -14.14 17.27
CA GLU A 132 -38.84 -14.22 17.04
C GLU A 132 -39.18 -15.46 16.21
N VAL A 133 -40.27 -16.14 16.57
CA VAL A 133 -40.82 -17.27 15.80
C VAL A 133 -42.32 -17.05 15.65
N ALA A 134 -42.80 -17.01 14.39
CA ALA A 134 -44.21 -16.78 14.07
C ALA A 134 -44.83 -15.55 14.79
N GLY A 135 -44.10 -14.42 14.81
CA GLY A 135 -44.55 -13.19 15.46
C GLY A 135 -44.44 -13.18 16.99
N LYS A 136 -43.95 -14.27 17.62
CA LYS A 136 -43.79 -14.36 19.08
C LYS A 136 -42.32 -14.13 19.48
N PRO A 137 -42.04 -13.11 20.32
CA PRO A 137 -40.69 -12.89 20.84
C PRO A 137 -40.18 -14.10 21.64
N VAL A 138 -39.05 -14.67 21.22
CA VAL A 138 -38.40 -15.82 21.89
C VAL A 138 -36.90 -15.77 21.66
N ALA A 139 -36.10 -16.17 22.64
CA ALA A 139 -34.65 -16.25 22.49
C ALA A 139 -34.04 -17.28 23.46
N LYS A 140 -32.81 -17.73 23.17
CA LYS A 140 -32.02 -18.55 24.11
C LYS A 140 -31.54 -17.72 25.32
N ARG A 141 -31.08 -18.41 26.37
CA ARG A 141 -30.45 -17.77 27.55
C ARG A 141 -29.31 -16.84 27.13
N GLY A 142 -29.24 -15.65 27.74
CA GLY A 142 -28.24 -14.63 27.45
C GLY A 142 -28.53 -13.76 26.22
N ARG A 143 -29.76 -13.81 25.69
CA ARG A 143 -30.25 -12.96 24.58
C ARG A 143 -31.62 -12.38 24.94
N LEU A 144 -31.87 -11.13 24.52
CA LEU A 144 -33.17 -10.48 24.70
C LEU A 144 -34.13 -10.95 23.59
N PRO A 145 -35.35 -11.45 23.85
CA PRO A 145 -36.31 -11.80 22.81
C PRO A 145 -36.85 -10.55 22.07
N GLY A 146 -37.34 -10.73 20.85
CA GLY A 146 -38.00 -9.70 20.04
C GLY A 146 -37.06 -8.87 19.16
N ILE A 147 -37.67 -8.15 18.20
CA ILE A 147 -36.97 -7.23 17.30
C ILE A 147 -36.33 -6.10 18.12
N THR A 148 -35.03 -5.89 17.95
CA THR A 148 -34.33 -4.75 18.55
C THR A 148 -34.21 -3.66 17.48
N PRO A 149 -34.89 -2.50 17.64
CA PRO A 149 -34.78 -1.42 16.67
C PRO A 149 -33.35 -0.88 16.67
N ASN A 150 -32.77 -0.75 15.48
CA ASN A 150 -31.49 -0.10 15.28
C ASN A 150 -31.65 0.91 14.16
N GLN A 151 -31.61 2.20 14.51
CA GLN A 151 -31.82 3.31 13.57
C GLN A 151 -30.78 3.37 12.44
N ARG A 152 -29.65 2.67 12.59
CA ARG A 152 -28.60 2.56 11.56
C ARG A 152 -28.79 1.36 10.63
N LEU A 153 -29.76 0.49 10.87
CA LEU A 153 -30.05 -0.65 10.00
C LEU A 153 -31.16 -0.28 9.02
N GLU A 154 -30.87 -0.45 7.74
CA GLU A 154 -31.84 -0.34 6.66
C GLU A 154 -32.19 -1.75 6.16
N ARG A 155 -33.46 -1.93 5.77
CA ARG A 155 -33.89 -3.19 5.15
C ARG A 155 -33.36 -3.22 3.73
N ILE A 156 -32.42 -4.13 3.46
CA ILE A 156 -31.97 -4.42 2.09
C ILE A 156 -33.14 -5.06 1.34
N GLN A 157 -33.56 -4.43 0.23
CA GLN A 157 -34.56 -4.94 -0.72
C GLN A 157 -33.90 -5.62 -1.91
#